data_AF-A0A3A4W643-F1
#
_entry.id   AF-A0A3A4W643-F1
#
_cell.length_a   1.000
_cell.length_b   1.000
_cell.length_c   1.000
_cell.angle_alpha   90.00
_cell.angle_beta   90.00
_cell.angle_gamma   90.00
#
_symmetry.space_group_name_H-M   'P 1'
#
loop_
_entity.id
_entity.type
_entity.pdbx_description
1 polymer ?
#
loop_
_entity_poly.entity_id
_entity_poly.type
_entity_poly.pdbx_seq_one_letter_code
_entity_poly.pdbx_strand_id
1 'polypeptide(L)'
;MRSARQTTLAAMGTIAALAGFEHGLGELLQGPVAPAALVIQSWPGSAFYRSLQGEPALTVIPNLAISGIATMALSGVFFVWVVRFADRPRSALVIATLSVALLLVGGGFGPPVLGLILAIAAIKVTAPLTWWRQRRASPISRALAATWPFLLPACIAAWLMALVGVAALDYFLGIESVAVTLTVLALAFALLPLSILSSFARDAHA
;
A
#
# COMPACT_ATOMS: atom_id res chain seq x y z
N MET A 1 -6.41 23.13 2.86
CA MET A 1 -5.14 22.39 2.88
C MET A 1 -5.40 21.01 3.46
N ARG A 2 -4.76 19.95 2.95
CA ARG A 2 -4.91 18.59 3.53
C ARG A 2 -4.21 18.52 4.87
N SER A 3 -4.79 17.77 5.81
CA SER A 3 -4.12 17.47 7.08
C SER A 3 -2.99 16.46 6.89
N ALA A 4 -2.09 16.32 7.86
CA ALA A 4 -1.03 15.31 7.86
C ALA A 4 -1.61 13.90 7.74
N ARG A 5 -2.69 13.59 8.48
CA ARG A 5 -3.39 12.30 8.39
C ARG A 5 -3.95 12.03 7.00
N GLN A 6 -4.59 13.03 6.39
CA GLN A 6 -5.11 12.91 5.02
C GLN A 6 -3.99 12.73 3.99
N THR A 7 -2.85 13.38 4.22
CA THR A 7 -1.67 13.26 3.34
C THR A 7 -1.04 11.88 3.44
N THR A 8 -0.81 11.37 4.67
CA THR A 8 -0.34 9.99 4.88
C THR A 8 -1.28 8.97 4.26
N LEU A 9 -2.60 9.10 4.48
CA LEU A 9 -3.59 8.18 3.92
C LEU A 9 -3.59 8.20 2.39
N ALA A 10 -3.57 9.38 1.77
CA ALA A 10 -3.56 9.52 0.32
C ALA A 10 -2.25 9.00 -0.30
N ALA A 11 -1.09 9.31 0.30
CA ALA A 11 0.20 8.86 -0.21
C ALA A 11 0.35 7.34 -0.13
N MET A 12 0.10 6.75 1.03
CA MET A 12 0.21 5.30 1.20
C MET A 12 -0.88 4.55 0.45
N GLY A 13 -2.09 5.10 0.37
CA GLY A 13 -3.16 4.54 -0.44
C GLY A 13 -2.85 4.59 -1.94
N THR A 14 -2.12 5.60 -2.40
CA THR A 14 -1.63 5.66 -3.78
C THR A 14 -0.63 4.55 -4.05
N ILE A 15 0.29 4.28 -3.12
CA ILE A 15 1.23 3.15 -3.26
C ILE A 15 0.49 1.81 -3.30
N ALA A 16 -0.51 1.61 -2.43
CA ALA A 16 -1.35 0.41 -2.50
C ALA A 16 -2.03 0.26 -3.87
N ALA A 17 -2.58 1.34 -4.42
CA ALA A 17 -3.21 1.32 -5.73
C ALA A 17 -2.22 1.04 -6.87
N LEU A 18 -1.01 1.61 -6.82
CA LEU A 18 0.03 1.36 -7.81
C LEU A 18 0.48 -0.10 -7.79
N ALA A 19 0.67 -0.66 -6.60
CA ALA A 19 0.99 -2.07 -6.43
C ALA A 19 -0.14 -2.98 -6.94
N GLY A 20 -1.40 -2.66 -6.64
CA GLY A 20 -2.53 -3.39 -7.21
C GLY A 20 -2.55 -3.31 -8.75
N PHE A 21 -2.27 -2.14 -9.31
CA PHE A 21 -2.25 -1.95 -10.77
C PHE A 21 -1.13 -2.74 -11.44
N GLU A 22 0.06 -2.74 -10.85
CA GLU A 22 1.21 -3.53 -11.31
C GLU A 22 0.89 -5.03 -11.33
N HIS A 23 0.28 -5.55 -10.26
CA HIS A 23 -0.24 -6.93 -10.25
C HIS A 23 -1.25 -7.20 -11.37
N GLY A 24 -2.21 -6.29 -11.57
CA GLY A 24 -3.20 -6.43 -12.65
C GLY A 24 -2.58 -6.43 -14.04
N LEU A 25 -1.49 -5.68 -14.24
CA LEU A 25 -0.72 -5.73 -15.48
C LEU A 25 -0.03 -7.09 -15.66
N GLY A 26 0.60 -7.62 -14.59
CA GLY A 26 1.23 -8.93 -14.60
C GLY A 26 0.26 -10.08 -14.89
N GLU A 27 -0.99 -9.97 -14.48
CA GLU A 27 -2.05 -10.94 -14.81
C GLU A 27 -2.56 -10.77 -16.24
N LEU A 28 -2.78 -9.53 -16.68
CA LEU A 28 -3.24 -9.25 -18.04
C LEU A 28 -2.26 -9.80 -19.09
N LEU A 29 -0.96 -9.66 -18.84
CA LEU A 29 0.09 -10.12 -19.74
C LEU A 29 0.21 -11.65 -19.84
N GLN A 30 -0.35 -12.41 -18.90
CA GLN A 30 -0.43 -13.88 -18.99
C GLN A 30 -1.51 -14.34 -19.99
N GLY A 31 -2.39 -13.44 -20.43
CA GLY A 31 -3.39 -13.71 -21.47
C GLY A 31 -4.66 -14.42 -20.96
N PRO A 32 -5.56 -14.81 -21.88
CA PRO A 32 -6.88 -15.34 -21.54
C PRO A 32 -6.83 -16.83 -21.15
N VAL A 33 -6.02 -17.15 -20.14
CA VAL A 33 -5.84 -18.51 -19.61
C VAL A 33 -6.49 -18.65 -18.25
N ALA A 34 -6.95 -19.86 -17.92
CA ALA A 34 -7.49 -20.15 -16.60
C ALA A 34 -6.35 -20.24 -15.57
N PRO A 35 -6.53 -19.73 -14.34
CA PRO A 35 -5.54 -19.88 -13.28
C PRO A 35 -5.43 -21.34 -12.85
N ALA A 36 -4.21 -21.81 -12.59
CA ALA A 36 -3.96 -23.19 -12.16
C ALA A 36 -4.43 -23.46 -10.71
N ALA A 37 -4.55 -22.42 -9.90
CA ALA A 37 -5.04 -22.44 -8.53
C ALA A 37 -5.60 -21.06 -8.15
N LEU A 38 -6.26 -20.95 -6.99
CA LEU A 38 -6.73 -19.65 -6.49
C LEU A 38 -5.57 -18.69 -6.19
N VAL A 39 -4.45 -19.22 -5.67
CA VAL A 39 -3.21 -18.47 -5.51
C VAL A 39 -2.40 -18.62 -6.79
N ILE A 40 -2.07 -17.48 -7.39
CA ILE A 40 -1.35 -17.38 -8.65
C ILE A 40 -0.05 -16.59 -8.45
N GLN A 41 0.83 -16.67 -9.44
CA GLN A 41 2.01 -15.81 -9.53
C GLN A 41 1.72 -14.73 -10.57
N SER A 42 1.77 -13.48 -10.14
CA SER A 42 1.91 -12.33 -11.04
C SER A 42 3.34 -12.30 -11.58
N TRP A 43 3.51 -11.83 -12.82
CA TRP A 43 4.80 -11.79 -13.51
C TRP A 43 5.60 -13.11 -13.52
N PRO A 44 4.96 -14.27 -13.80
CA PRO A 44 5.66 -15.54 -13.77
C PRO A 44 6.78 -15.58 -14.81
N GLY A 45 7.98 -15.97 -14.41
CA GLY A 45 9.14 -16.07 -15.31
C GLY A 45 9.65 -14.72 -15.84
N SER A 46 9.17 -13.59 -15.31
CA SER A 46 9.68 -12.27 -15.68
C SER A 46 11.13 -12.11 -15.29
N ALA A 47 11.97 -11.60 -16.20
CA ALA A 47 13.35 -11.26 -15.90
C ALA A 47 13.46 -10.17 -14.83
N PHE A 48 12.51 -9.22 -14.81
CA PHE A 48 12.50 -8.12 -13.85
C PHE A 48 12.16 -8.60 -12.43
N TYR A 49 11.23 -9.55 -12.30
CA TYR A 49 10.77 -10.10 -11.01
C TYR A 49 11.42 -11.45 -10.67
N ARG A 50 12.56 -11.77 -11.30
CA ARG A 50 13.24 -13.07 -11.15
C ARG A 50 13.64 -13.33 -9.69
N SER A 51 14.19 -12.35 -9.00
CA SER A 51 14.55 -12.44 -7.57
C SER A 51 13.37 -12.71 -6.63
N LEU A 52 12.14 -12.43 -7.06
CA LEU A 52 10.92 -12.72 -6.31
C LEU A 52 10.22 -14.02 -6.76
N GLN A 53 10.67 -14.59 -7.89
CA GLN A 53 10.01 -15.69 -8.60
C GLN A 53 8.57 -15.36 -9.05
N GLY A 54 8.33 -14.10 -9.41
CA GLY A 54 7.00 -13.53 -9.55
C GLY A 54 6.48 -13.00 -8.21
N GLU A 55 5.22 -12.54 -8.20
CA GLU A 55 4.61 -12.01 -6.99
C GLU A 55 3.30 -12.73 -6.68
N PRO A 56 3.11 -13.23 -5.44
CA PRO A 56 1.93 -13.99 -5.10
C PRO A 56 0.68 -13.10 -5.12
N ALA A 57 -0.35 -13.59 -5.79
CA ALA A 57 -1.68 -12.98 -5.82
C ALA A 57 -2.76 -14.05 -5.63
N LEU A 58 -3.97 -13.61 -5.35
CA LEU A 58 -5.14 -14.48 -5.27
C LEU A 58 -6.18 -13.98 -6.27
N THR A 59 -6.78 -14.88 -7.04
CA THR A 59 -7.93 -14.54 -7.88
C THR A 59 -8.99 -15.63 -7.85
N VAL A 60 -10.25 -15.21 -7.78
CA VAL A 60 -11.42 -16.09 -7.96
C VAL A 60 -11.96 -16.04 -9.39
N ILE A 61 -11.39 -15.20 -10.25
CA ILE A 61 -11.79 -15.03 -11.65
C ILE A 61 -11.12 -16.14 -12.47
N PRO A 62 -11.87 -16.97 -13.21
CA PRO A 62 -11.32 -18.13 -13.93
C PRO A 62 -10.62 -17.75 -15.25
N ASN A 63 -10.11 -16.53 -15.36
CA ASN A 63 -9.41 -16.01 -16.55
C ASN A 63 -8.46 -14.88 -16.15
N LEU A 64 -7.15 -15.07 -16.40
CA LEU A 64 -6.12 -14.12 -15.96
C LEU A 64 -6.18 -12.76 -16.68
N ALA A 65 -6.51 -12.72 -17.97
CA ALA A 65 -6.70 -11.44 -18.66
C ALA A 65 -7.84 -10.61 -18.06
N ILE A 66 -8.96 -11.26 -17.72
CA ILE A 66 -10.10 -10.60 -17.07
C ILE A 66 -9.75 -10.20 -15.63
N SER A 67 -9.04 -11.07 -14.90
CA SER A 67 -8.47 -10.80 -13.57
C SER A 67 -7.65 -9.52 -13.57
N GLY A 68 -6.71 -9.42 -14.51
CA GLY A 68 -5.84 -8.25 -14.67
C GLY A 68 -6.60 -6.95 -14.95
N ILE A 69 -7.55 -6.97 -15.89
CA ILE A 69 -8.40 -5.81 -16.20
C ILE A 69 -9.21 -5.38 -14.97
N ALA A 70 -9.83 -6.33 -14.27
CA ALA A 70 -10.61 -6.06 -13.06
C ALA A 70 -9.73 -5.45 -11.96
N THR A 71 -8.54 -5.99 -11.76
CA THR A 71 -7.56 -5.50 -10.79
C THR A 71 -7.07 -4.08 -11.12
N MET A 72 -6.74 -3.80 -12.38
CA MET A 72 -6.34 -2.45 -12.81
C MET A 72 -7.48 -1.44 -12.61
N ALA A 73 -8.72 -1.82 -12.95
CA ALA A 73 -9.89 -0.96 -12.78
C ALA A 73 -10.16 -0.68 -11.29
N LEU A 74 -10.16 -1.71 -10.44
CA LEU A 74 -10.34 -1.56 -8.99
C LEU A 74 -9.22 -0.75 -8.35
N SER A 75 -7.98 -0.92 -8.82
CA SER A 75 -6.84 -0.10 -8.40
C SER A 75 -7.04 1.38 -8.75
N GLY A 76 -7.57 1.67 -9.95
CA GLY A 76 -7.96 3.02 -10.35
C GLY A 76 -9.05 3.61 -9.45
N VAL A 77 -10.09 2.83 -9.14
CA VAL A 77 -11.15 3.24 -8.20
C VAL A 77 -10.58 3.50 -6.81
N PHE A 78 -9.71 2.61 -6.31
CA PHE A 78 -9.02 2.74 -5.03
C PHE A 78 -8.19 4.03 -4.97
N PHE A 79 -7.37 4.29 -6.00
CA PHE A 79 -6.56 5.50 -6.12
C PHE A 79 -7.43 6.76 -6.06
N VAL A 80 -8.47 6.83 -6.88
CA VAL A 80 -9.40 7.97 -6.89
C VAL A 80 -10.02 8.15 -5.51
N TRP A 81 -10.41 7.05 -4.85
CA TRP A 81 -11.03 7.08 -3.54
C TRP A 81 -10.11 7.65 -2.46
N VAL A 82 -8.90 7.12 -2.31
CA VAL A 82 -7.96 7.58 -1.27
C VAL A 82 -7.45 9.00 -1.53
N VAL A 83 -7.41 9.44 -2.79
CA VAL A 83 -6.98 10.81 -3.13
C VAL A 83 -8.13 11.80 -2.96
N ARG A 84 -9.38 11.46 -3.30
CA ARG A 84 -10.49 12.44 -3.37
C ARG A 84 -11.52 12.32 -2.26
N PHE A 85 -11.69 11.14 -1.68
CA PHE A 85 -12.80 10.80 -0.79
C PHE A 85 -12.34 10.24 0.56
N ALA A 86 -11.04 10.36 0.88
CA ALA A 86 -10.46 9.90 2.13
C ALA A 86 -11.09 10.49 3.39
N ASP A 87 -11.68 11.69 3.29
CA ASP A 87 -12.35 12.43 4.36
C ASP A 87 -13.85 12.10 4.51
N ARG A 88 -14.39 11.19 3.70
CA ARG A 88 -15.81 10.83 3.77
C ARG A 88 -16.09 9.94 4.99
N PRO A 89 -17.30 10.03 5.59
CA PRO A 89 -17.64 9.29 6.81
C PRO A 89 -17.59 7.76 6.69
N ARG A 90 -17.68 7.24 5.45
CA ARG A 90 -17.57 5.80 5.15
C ARG A 90 -16.25 5.41 4.50
N SER A 91 -15.25 6.30 4.51
CA SER A 91 -13.97 6.09 3.85
C SER A 91 -13.29 4.80 4.30
N ALA A 92 -13.25 4.53 5.61
CA ALA A 92 -12.68 3.29 6.17
C ALA A 92 -13.35 2.03 5.59
N LEU A 93 -14.68 2.00 5.54
CA LEU A 93 -15.42 0.86 4.99
C LEU A 93 -15.12 0.67 3.51
N VAL A 94 -15.16 1.75 2.72
CA VAL A 94 -14.91 1.66 1.27
C VAL A 94 -13.48 1.22 0.98
N ILE A 95 -12.48 1.74 1.71
CA ILE A 95 -11.09 1.31 1.58
C ILE A 95 -10.97 -0.19 1.92
N ALA A 96 -11.58 -0.64 3.03
CA ALA A 96 -11.55 -2.05 3.41
C ALA A 96 -12.22 -2.95 2.34
N THR A 97 -13.40 -2.56 1.84
CA THR A 97 -14.10 -3.31 0.79
C THR A 97 -13.30 -3.37 -0.50
N LEU A 98 -12.72 -2.26 -0.95
CA LEU A 98 -11.88 -2.24 -2.14
C LEU A 98 -10.58 -3.05 -1.94
N SER A 99 -10.01 -3.06 -0.72
CA SER A 99 -8.85 -3.89 -0.38
C SER A 99 -9.16 -5.38 -0.49
N VAL A 100 -10.30 -5.81 0.05
CA VAL A 100 -10.76 -7.21 -0.08
C VAL A 100 -11.09 -7.53 -1.53
N ALA A 101 -11.73 -6.61 -2.26
CA ALA A 101 -12.01 -6.81 -3.68
C ALA A 101 -10.71 -7.00 -4.47
N LEU A 102 -9.71 -6.14 -4.26
CA LEU A 102 -8.38 -6.29 -4.86
C LEU A 102 -7.77 -7.66 -4.55
N LEU A 103 -7.83 -8.15 -3.31
CA LEU A 103 -7.34 -9.49 -2.97
C LEU A 103 -8.03 -10.60 -3.77
N LEU A 104 -9.33 -10.47 -4.03
CA LEU A 104 -10.13 -11.51 -4.69
C LEU A 104 -9.99 -11.51 -6.20
N VAL A 105 -9.54 -10.42 -6.80
CA VAL A 105 -9.46 -10.27 -8.26
C VAL A 105 -8.03 -10.30 -8.80
N GLY A 106 -7.01 -10.47 -7.95
CA GLY A 106 -5.62 -10.54 -8.41
C GLY A 106 -4.69 -9.41 -7.97
N GLY A 107 -5.13 -8.48 -7.14
CA GLY A 107 -4.34 -7.33 -6.71
C GLY A 107 -3.19 -7.62 -5.75
N GLY A 108 -2.64 -8.83 -5.71
CA GLY A 108 -1.55 -9.22 -4.82
C GLY A 108 -1.93 -9.31 -3.34
N PHE A 109 -1.03 -9.81 -2.49
CA PHE A 109 -1.22 -9.79 -1.03
C PHE A 109 -0.83 -8.46 -0.38
N GLY A 110 0.12 -7.73 -0.96
CA GLY A 110 0.61 -6.45 -0.44
C GLY A 110 -0.48 -5.37 -0.39
N PRO A 111 -1.14 -5.04 -1.52
CA PRO A 111 -2.14 -3.98 -1.59
C PRO A 111 -3.33 -4.17 -0.63
N PRO A 112 -3.93 -5.36 -0.49
CA PRO A 112 -5.00 -5.59 0.47
C PRO A 112 -4.56 -5.42 1.91
N VAL A 113 -3.38 -5.92 2.30
CA VAL A 113 -2.85 -5.76 3.66
C VAL A 113 -2.61 -4.29 3.96
N LEU A 114 -1.96 -3.56 3.05
CA LEU A 114 -1.73 -2.12 3.18
C LEU A 114 -3.05 -1.36 3.27
N GLY A 115 -4.00 -1.67 2.38
CA GLY A 115 -5.31 -1.06 2.34
C GLY A 115 -6.14 -1.29 3.61
N LEU A 116 -6.08 -2.49 4.22
CA LEU A 116 -6.75 -2.75 5.51
C LEU A 116 -6.14 -1.96 6.66
N ILE A 117 -4.80 -1.83 6.72
CA ILE A 117 -4.13 -0.96 7.71
C ILE A 117 -4.58 0.49 7.53
N LEU A 118 -4.66 0.95 6.28
CA LEU A 118 -5.12 2.30 5.95
C LEU A 118 -6.61 2.50 6.24
N ALA A 119 -7.45 1.48 6.09
CA ALA A 119 -8.85 1.51 6.48
C ALA A 119 -8.99 1.75 7.99
N ILE A 120 -8.19 1.08 8.81
CA ILE A 120 -8.15 1.30 10.27
C ILE A 120 -7.73 2.75 10.57
N ALA A 121 -6.69 3.26 9.90
CA ALA A 121 -6.27 4.64 10.04
C ALA A 121 -7.38 5.63 9.65
N ALA A 122 -8.11 5.34 8.56
CA ALA A 122 -9.19 6.16 8.02
C ALA A 122 -10.36 6.35 9.00
N ILE A 123 -10.63 5.40 9.90
CA ILE A 123 -11.66 5.53 10.96
C ILE A 123 -11.44 6.81 11.78
N LYS A 124 -10.17 7.16 12.03
CA LYS A 124 -9.80 8.28 12.88
C LYS A 124 -9.31 9.51 12.09
N VAL A 125 -9.38 9.51 10.76
CA VAL A 125 -8.93 10.65 9.93
C VAL A 125 -9.82 11.89 10.11
N THR A 126 -11.13 11.70 10.27
CA THR A 126 -12.08 12.81 10.52
C THR A 126 -12.45 12.95 11.99
N ALA A 127 -12.07 12.00 12.83
CA ALA A 127 -12.39 12.01 14.25
C ALA A 127 -11.65 13.17 14.99
N PRO A 128 -12.27 13.71 16.06
CA PRO A 128 -11.64 14.72 16.89
C PRO A 128 -10.37 14.17 17.56
N LEU A 129 -9.32 14.98 17.57
CA LEU A 129 -7.99 14.64 18.10
C LEU A 129 -7.89 14.81 19.63
N THR A 130 -8.98 14.62 20.38
CA THR A 130 -9.06 14.98 21.80
C THR A 130 -7.94 14.35 22.63
N TRP A 131 -7.67 13.06 22.43
CA TRP A 131 -6.58 12.34 23.12
C TRP A 131 -5.19 12.88 22.77
N TRP A 132 -4.94 13.16 21.48
CA TRP A 132 -3.65 13.71 21.02
C TRP A 132 -3.42 15.14 21.48
N ARG A 133 -4.48 15.96 21.52
CA ARG A 133 -4.45 17.33 22.03
C ARG A 133 -4.19 17.39 23.53
N GLN A 134 -4.78 16.48 24.31
CA GLN A 134 -4.48 16.36 25.74
C GLN A 134 -3.00 16.00 25.99
N ARG A 135 -2.41 15.19 25.10
CA ARG A 135 -1.00 14.80 25.18
C ARG A 135 -0.04 15.75 24.47
N ARG A 136 -0.49 16.92 24.02
CA ARG A 136 0.34 17.88 23.26
C ARG A 136 1.59 18.31 24.02
N ALA A 137 1.52 18.46 25.35
CA ALA A 137 2.66 18.83 26.18
C ALA A 137 3.74 17.71 26.32
N SER A 138 3.40 16.46 26.01
CA SER A 138 4.33 15.33 26.13
C SER A 138 5.54 15.49 25.19
N PRO A 139 6.78 15.26 25.66
CA PRO A 139 7.97 15.21 24.81
C PRO A 139 7.83 14.22 23.65
N ILE A 140 7.19 13.07 23.89
CA ILE A 140 6.97 12.03 22.86
C ILE A 140 6.04 12.54 21.76
N SER A 141 4.95 13.22 22.13
CA SER A 141 4.00 13.80 21.17
C SER A 141 4.68 14.87 20.29
N ARG A 142 5.51 15.73 20.90
CA ARG A 142 6.30 16.73 20.16
C ARG A 142 7.31 16.08 19.23
N ALA A 143 8.03 15.06 19.69
CA ALA A 143 9.00 14.34 18.86
C ALA A 143 8.32 13.68 17.65
N LEU A 144 7.20 12.98 17.86
CA LEU A 144 6.41 12.38 16.77
C LEU A 144 5.89 13.42 15.76
N ALA A 145 5.39 14.57 16.24
CA ALA A 145 4.92 15.64 15.37
C ALA A 145 6.06 16.30 14.56
N ALA A 146 7.26 16.37 15.13
CA ALA A 146 8.45 16.89 14.45
C ALA A 146 9.04 15.91 13.44
N THR A 147 8.90 14.59 13.65
CA THR A 147 9.47 13.56 12.77
C THR A 147 8.59 13.18 11.59
N TRP A 148 7.27 13.46 11.62
CA TRP A 148 6.35 13.20 10.50
C TRP A 148 6.88 13.60 9.10
N PRO A 149 7.43 14.82 8.88
CA PRO A 149 7.91 15.22 7.55
C PRO A 149 9.08 14.36 7.02
N PHE A 150 9.76 13.61 7.89
CA PHE A 150 10.81 12.67 7.50
C PHE A 150 10.30 11.23 7.43
N LEU A 151 9.44 10.84 8.37
CA LEU A 151 8.88 9.48 8.44
C LEU A 151 8.03 9.15 7.21
N LEU A 152 7.17 10.08 6.76
CA LEU A 152 6.32 9.81 5.61
C LEU A 152 7.14 9.60 4.31
N PRO A 153 8.09 10.48 3.93
CA PRO A 153 8.96 10.21 2.78
C PRO A 153 9.80 8.94 2.91
N ALA A 154 10.33 8.64 4.10
CA ALA A 154 11.07 7.40 4.34
C ALA A 154 10.17 6.17 4.14
N CYS A 155 8.92 6.23 4.62
CA CYS A 155 7.92 5.18 4.42
C CYS A 155 7.59 5.00 2.94
N ILE A 156 7.35 6.09 2.22
CA ILE A 156 7.12 6.08 0.76
C ILE A 156 8.30 5.43 0.05
N ALA A 157 9.53 5.84 0.36
CA ALA A 157 10.73 5.28 -0.23
C ALA A 157 10.88 3.78 0.05
N ALA A 158 10.63 3.34 1.29
CA ALA A 158 10.70 1.92 1.66
C ALA A 158 9.65 1.08 0.90
N TRP A 159 8.43 1.60 0.74
CA TRP A 159 7.38 0.91 -0.01
C TRP A 159 7.60 0.93 -1.52
N LEU A 160 8.15 1.99 -2.09
CA LEU A 160 8.59 2.01 -3.50
C LEU A 160 9.76 1.05 -3.73
N MET A 161 10.68 0.95 -2.77
CA MET A 161 11.72 -0.06 -2.78
C MET A 161 11.16 -1.48 -2.73
N ALA A 162 10.12 -1.71 -1.91
CA ALA A 162 9.46 -3.01 -1.87
C ALA A 162 8.74 -3.35 -3.18
N LEU A 163 8.05 -2.38 -3.78
CA LEU A 163 7.25 -2.57 -4.99
C LEU A 163 8.09 -2.79 -6.25
N VAL A 164 9.08 -1.93 -6.51
CA VAL A 164 9.91 -2.00 -7.72
C VAL A 164 11.40 -2.01 -7.44
N GLY A 165 11.84 -1.48 -6.30
CA GLY A 165 13.27 -1.28 -6.04
C GLY A 165 14.05 -2.57 -5.87
N VAL A 166 13.52 -3.57 -5.15
CA VAL A 166 14.18 -4.87 -4.98
C VAL A 166 14.34 -5.57 -6.33
N ALA A 167 13.27 -5.61 -7.13
CA ALA A 167 13.30 -6.13 -8.49
C ALA A 167 14.30 -5.37 -9.38
N ALA A 168 14.33 -4.04 -9.30
CA ALA A 168 15.27 -3.21 -10.05
C ALA A 168 16.73 -3.41 -9.62
N LEU A 169 17.00 -3.60 -8.33
CA LEU A 169 18.35 -3.89 -7.81
C LEU A 169 18.88 -5.21 -8.37
N ASP A 170 18.04 -6.24 -8.43
CA ASP A 170 18.39 -7.50 -9.08
C ASP A 170 18.60 -7.30 -10.59
N TYR A 171 17.63 -6.72 -11.28
CA TYR A 171 17.65 -6.62 -12.74
C TYR A 171 18.80 -5.77 -13.28
N PHE A 172 19.07 -4.60 -12.68
CA PHE A 172 20.08 -3.66 -13.19
C PHE A 172 21.45 -3.82 -12.56
N LEU A 173 21.54 -4.28 -11.31
CA LEU A 173 22.80 -4.36 -10.56
C LEU A 173 23.20 -5.79 -10.20
N GLY A 174 22.37 -6.80 -10.50
CA GLY A 174 22.61 -8.20 -10.15
C GLY A 174 22.55 -8.47 -8.64
N ILE A 175 21.93 -7.58 -7.85
CA ILE A 175 21.87 -7.71 -6.39
C ILE A 175 20.68 -8.59 -6.03
N GLU A 176 20.90 -9.91 -6.04
CA GLU A 176 19.94 -10.91 -5.59
C GLU A 176 20.22 -11.27 -4.12
N SER A 177 19.51 -10.62 -3.18
CA SER A 177 19.75 -10.81 -1.75
C SER A 177 18.45 -10.86 -0.94
N VAL A 178 18.18 -12.04 -0.38
CA VAL A 178 17.08 -12.27 0.58
C VAL A 178 17.17 -11.30 1.76
N ALA A 179 18.38 -11.00 2.24
CA ALA A 179 18.58 -10.08 3.35
C ALA A 179 18.13 -8.65 3.00
N VAL A 180 18.41 -8.20 1.77
CA VAL A 180 17.95 -6.89 1.29
C VAL A 180 16.43 -6.86 1.18
N THR A 181 15.82 -7.87 0.56
CA THR A 181 14.36 -7.98 0.43
C THR A 181 13.67 -7.94 1.79
N LEU A 182 14.11 -8.77 2.75
CA LEU A 182 13.53 -8.81 4.09
C LEU A 182 13.75 -7.49 4.85
N THR A 183 14.89 -6.84 4.67
CA THR A 183 15.17 -5.54 5.30
C THR A 183 14.24 -4.46 4.76
N VAL A 184 14.07 -4.38 3.44
CA VAL A 184 13.17 -3.43 2.80
C VAL A 184 11.73 -3.65 3.25
N LEU A 185 11.25 -4.90 3.28
CA LEU A 185 9.91 -5.23 3.78
C LEU A 185 9.76 -4.87 5.27
N ALA A 186 10.72 -5.22 6.12
CA ALA A 186 10.69 -4.89 7.54
C ALA A 186 10.64 -3.37 7.76
N LEU A 187 11.44 -2.60 7.02
CA LEU A 187 11.41 -1.13 7.06
C LEU A 187 10.06 -0.58 6.58
N ALA A 188 9.52 -1.07 5.48
CA ALA A 188 8.23 -0.64 4.94
C ALA A 188 7.09 -0.83 5.96
N PHE A 189 7.04 -2.01 6.59
CA PHE A 189 6.04 -2.33 7.62
C PHE A 189 6.28 -1.64 8.97
N ALA A 190 7.53 -1.34 9.35
CA ALA A 190 7.83 -0.58 10.57
C ALA A 190 7.51 0.92 10.41
N LEU A 191 7.85 1.50 9.25
CA LEU A 191 7.67 2.92 8.99
C LEU A 191 6.20 3.31 8.77
N LEU A 192 5.36 2.39 8.30
CA LEU A 192 3.93 2.64 8.07
C LEU A 192 3.17 3.06 9.36
N PRO A 193 3.12 2.24 10.43
CA PRO A 193 2.43 2.63 11.66
C PRO A 193 3.08 3.87 12.30
N LEU A 194 4.40 4.04 12.20
CA LEU A 194 5.09 5.24 12.69
C LEU A 194 4.66 6.50 11.91
N SER A 195 4.52 6.41 10.59
CA SER A 195 4.05 7.50 9.73
C SER A 195 2.58 7.84 9.99
N ILE A 196 1.76 6.83 10.26
CA ILE A 196 0.37 7.00 10.66
C ILE A 196 0.33 7.72 12.02
N LEU A 197 0.97 7.20 13.06
CA LEU A 197 0.94 7.77 14.41
C LEU A 197 1.54 9.20 14.45
N SER A 198 2.66 9.43 13.77
CA SER A 198 3.26 10.77 13.67
C SER A 198 2.35 11.77 12.96
N SER A 199 1.53 11.33 12.00
CA SER A 199 0.54 12.21 11.34
C SER A 199 -0.57 12.68 12.29
N PHE A 200 -1.01 11.81 13.23
CA PHE A 200 -1.95 12.20 14.27
C PHE A 200 -1.35 13.22 15.24
N ALA A 201 -0.09 12.99 15.65
CA ALA A 201 0.63 13.96 16.47
C ALA A 201 0.76 15.29 15.73
N ARG A 202 1.19 15.28 14.47
CA ARG A 202 1.36 16.49 13.65
C ARG A 202 0.08 17.33 13.59
N ASP A 203 -1.06 16.72 13.28
CA ASP A 203 -2.34 17.43 13.21
C ASP A 203 -2.81 17.98 14.58
N ALA A 204 -2.38 17.40 15.69
CA ALA A 204 -2.71 17.89 17.03
C ALA A 204 -1.82 19.08 17.48
N HIS A 205 -0.69 19.28 16.79
CA HIS A 205 0.26 20.37 17.05
C HIS A 205 0.16 21.53 16.07
N ALA A 206 -0.53 21.35 14.93
CA ALA A 206 -0.92 22.41 14.01
C ALA A 206 -2.05 23.27 14.60
#